data_AF-A0A7W2YG25-F1
#
_entry.id   AF-A0A7W2YG25-F1
#
_cell.length_a   1.000
_cell.length_b   1.000
_cell.length_c   1.000
_cell.angle_alpha   90.00
_cell.angle_beta   90.00
_cell.angle_gamma   90.00
#
_symmetry.space_group_name_H-M   'P 1'
#
loop_
_entity.id
_entity.type
_entity.pdbx_description
1 polymer ?
#
loop_
_entity_poly.entity_id
_entity_poly.type
_entity_poly.pdbx_seq_one_letter_code
_entity_poly.pdbx_strand_id
1 'polypeptide(L)'
;MRDKLSKHLFDPQSDASIESKLLKLLSLVRKHLSMEVAFISKFTNTERVFKVVDNQTTNTCVSVGNSDPICETYCKKISDNELEQIIPNTLEHPITRNMPVTEKLNIGSYIGVPIILSTGKVYGTFCCYKTVLDNALNDKDLSFLRLISEIATELIEKKVQSDILNNESKSLIENIIKTNDITIYFQPIFNLSTNQLSGYESLSRFFIEPYKTPDIWFEDAEKLGLGEALEILAIQNTLHCLDQFDEKAYITINTSPQHILSGSIDKVLQSIDCNRIILEVTEHSPILDYQAMRTALQPLRSKGVRLAIDDVGAGYSSFQHILELEADIIKLDISLTQNINKDSRKFLLAKALCGFAKAINCSIVAEGIENQEELSTLRKLGVDNVQGYFIGRPAPIEDAIQYQTITL
;
A
#
# COMPACT_ATOMS: atom_id res chain seq x y z
N MET A 1 4.34 -22.03 -31.11
CA MET A 1 3.42 -20.87 -30.92
C MET A 1 2.47 -21.01 -29.74
N ARG A 2 1.97 -22.22 -29.41
CA ARG A 2 1.17 -22.47 -28.18
C ARG A 2 1.91 -22.16 -26.87
N ASP A 3 3.21 -22.45 -26.78
CA ASP A 3 4.01 -22.24 -25.54
C ASP A 3 4.40 -20.79 -25.22
N LYS A 4 4.29 -19.86 -26.17
CA LYS A 4 4.66 -18.45 -25.96
C LYS A 4 3.49 -17.55 -25.53
N LEU A 5 2.24 -17.93 -25.85
CA LEU A 5 1.06 -17.20 -25.37
C LEU A 5 0.72 -17.55 -23.92
N SER A 6 0.89 -18.83 -23.50
CA SER A 6 0.58 -19.23 -22.12
C SER A 6 1.52 -18.58 -21.10
N LYS A 7 2.80 -18.44 -21.42
CA LYS A 7 3.83 -17.90 -20.51
C LYS A 7 3.77 -16.39 -20.25
N HIS A 8 3.01 -15.60 -21.02
CA HIS A 8 2.94 -14.13 -20.82
C HIS A 8 1.55 -13.59 -20.49
N LEU A 9 0.49 -14.36 -20.75
CA LEU A 9 -0.88 -14.03 -20.31
C LEU A 9 -1.18 -14.55 -18.90
N PHE A 10 -0.54 -15.65 -18.50
CA PHE A 10 -0.82 -16.33 -17.23
C PHE A 10 0.41 -16.42 -16.32
N ASP A 11 1.44 -15.60 -16.52
CA ASP A 11 2.55 -15.50 -15.58
C ASP A 11 2.06 -14.87 -14.26
N PRO A 12 2.01 -15.63 -13.16
CA PRO A 12 1.61 -15.11 -11.86
C PRO A 12 2.57 -14.05 -11.33
N GLN A 13 3.81 -14.00 -11.85
CA GLN A 13 4.86 -13.07 -11.46
C GLN A 13 4.94 -11.81 -12.35
N SER A 14 4.03 -11.64 -13.32
CA SER A 14 4.00 -10.39 -14.10
C SER A 14 3.28 -9.27 -13.34
N ASP A 15 4.02 -8.23 -12.96
CA ASP A 15 3.58 -6.94 -12.38
C ASP A 15 2.64 -6.13 -13.29
N ALA A 16 2.13 -6.73 -14.38
CA ALA A 16 1.20 -6.06 -15.27
C ALA A 16 -0.14 -5.82 -14.55
N SER A 17 -0.57 -4.56 -14.49
CA SER A 17 -1.87 -4.16 -13.95
C SER A 17 -3.00 -4.97 -14.60
N ILE A 18 -4.12 -5.14 -13.89
CA ILE A 18 -5.31 -5.83 -14.44
C ILE A 18 -5.73 -5.20 -15.77
N GLU A 19 -5.66 -3.88 -15.89
CA GLU A 19 -5.95 -3.15 -17.13
C GLU A 19 -5.02 -3.55 -18.28
N SER A 20 -3.71 -3.72 -18.02
CA SER A 20 -2.75 -4.21 -19.01
C SER A 20 -3.08 -5.64 -19.47
N LYS A 21 -3.50 -6.51 -18.54
CA LYS A 21 -3.92 -7.88 -18.86
C LYS A 21 -5.19 -7.89 -19.71
N LEU A 22 -6.18 -7.08 -19.36
CA LEU A 22 -7.40 -6.91 -20.14
C LEU A 22 -7.12 -6.36 -21.54
N LEU A 23 -6.22 -5.37 -21.67
CA LEU A 23 -5.82 -4.83 -22.98
C LEU A 23 -5.15 -5.88 -23.87
N LYS A 24 -4.34 -6.78 -23.31
CA LYS A 24 -3.74 -7.90 -24.05
C LYS A 24 -4.80 -8.88 -24.56
N LEU A 25 -5.77 -9.25 -23.73
CA LEU A 25 -6.90 -10.10 -24.14
C LEU A 25 -7.72 -9.43 -25.25
N LEU A 26 -7.99 -8.13 -25.10
CA LEU A 26 -8.69 -7.34 -26.10
C LEU A 26 -7.95 -7.29 -27.44
N SER A 27 -6.63 -7.09 -27.38
CA SER A 27 -5.76 -7.09 -28.55
C SER A 27 -5.70 -8.45 -29.24
N LEU A 28 -5.75 -9.54 -28.48
CA LEU A 28 -5.79 -10.90 -29.01
C LEU A 28 -7.08 -11.12 -29.81
N VAL A 29 -8.23 -10.75 -29.23
CA VAL A 29 -9.53 -10.88 -29.90
C VAL A 29 -9.58 -10.06 -31.17
N ARG A 30 -9.22 -8.77 -31.07
CA ARG A 30 -9.28 -7.87 -32.23
C ARG A 30 -8.46 -8.39 -33.41
N LYS A 31 -7.24 -8.86 -33.14
CA LYS A 31 -6.35 -9.40 -34.18
C LYS A 31 -6.85 -10.73 -34.74
N HIS A 32 -7.38 -11.62 -33.89
CA HIS A 32 -7.90 -12.91 -34.34
C HIS A 32 -9.13 -12.74 -35.25
N LEU A 33 -10.04 -11.84 -34.87
CA LEU A 33 -11.26 -11.55 -35.61
C LEU A 33 -11.07 -10.55 -36.76
N SER A 34 -9.85 -10.06 -36.98
CA SER A 34 -9.53 -9.04 -37.99
C SER A 34 -10.43 -7.80 -37.90
N MET A 35 -10.66 -7.33 -36.66
CA MET A 35 -11.50 -6.18 -36.33
C MET A 35 -10.67 -4.89 -36.24
N GLU A 36 -11.31 -3.76 -36.49
CA GLU A 36 -10.65 -2.44 -36.42
C GLU A 36 -10.60 -1.90 -34.99
N VAL A 37 -11.66 -2.17 -34.22
CA VAL A 37 -11.81 -1.72 -32.84
C VAL A 37 -12.32 -2.87 -31.98
N ALA A 38 -11.74 -3.03 -30.81
CA ALA A 38 -12.26 -3.85 -29.74
C ALA A 38 -12.32 -3.06 -28.44
N PHE A 39 -13.34 -3.28 -27.63
CA PHE A 39 -13.49 -2.60 -26.35
C PHE A 39 -14.18 -3.47 -25.28
N ILE A 40 -13.82 -3.19 -24.03
CA ILE A 40 -14.58 -3.59 -22.85
C ILE A 40 -15.28 -2.35 -22.32
N SER A 41 -16.58 -2.46 -22.08
CA SER A 41 -17.39 -1.38 -21.52
C SER A 41 -17.99 -1.76 -20.18
N LYS A 42 -18.28 -0.75 -19.36
CA LYS A 42 -19.01 -0.87 -18.08
C LYS A 42 -20.34 -0.13 -18.20
N PHE A 43 -21.40 -0.73 -17.72
CA PHE A 43 -22.68 -0.07 -17.54
C PHE A 43 -22.75 0.68 -16.22
N THR A 44 -23.28 1.89 -16.29
CA THR A 44 -23.75 2.69 -15.16
C THR A 44 -25.29 2.75 -15.22
N ASN A 45 -25.92 3.54 -14.35
CA ASN A 45 -27.38 3.67 -14.36
C ASN A 45 -27.92 4.30 -15.65
N THR A 46 -27.15 5.18 -16.29
CA THR A 46 -27.61 5.99 -17.44
C THR A 46 -26.74 5.82 -18.68
N GLU A 47 -25.48 5.43 -18.50
CA GLU A 47 -24.49 5.42 -19.57
C GLU A 47 -23.72 4.09 -19.65
N ARG A 48 -23.21 3.81 -20.84
CA ARG A 48 -22.13 2.85 -21.06
C ARG A 48 -20.81 3.62 -21.16
N VAL A 49 -19.83 3.25 -20.34
CA VAL A 49 -18.49 3.85 -20.31
C VAL A 49 -17.46 2.88 -20.87
N PHE A 50 -16.61 3.32 -21.79
CA PHE A 50 -15.48 2.53 -22.29
C PHE A 50 -14.38 2.42 -21.21
N LYS A 51 -14.00 1.19 -20.86
CA LYS A 51 -12.98 0.93 -19.82
C LYS A 51 -11.65 0.47 -20.39
N VAL A 52 -11.68 -0.35 -21.43
CA VAL A 52 -10.48 -0.79 -22.14
C VAL A 52 -10.78 -0.70 -23.63
N VAL A 53 -9.89 -0.11 -24.40
CA VAL A 53 -10.04 0.07 -25.85
C VAL A 53 -8.73 -0.34 -26.52
N ASP A 54 -8.83 -1.16 -27.56
CA ASP A 54 -7.77 -1.38 -28.53
C ASP A 54 -8.32 -1.01 -29.91
N ASN A 55 -7.75 0.03 -30.52
CA ASN A 55 -8.16 0.54 -31.82
C ASN A 55 -6.95 0.67 -32.76
N GLN A 56 -7.16 0.42 -34.05
CA GLN A 56 -6.16 0.69 -35.10
C GLN A 56 -6.42 1.99 -35.86
N THR A 57 -7.56 2.62 -35.61
CA THR A 57 -8.04 3.79 -36.36
C THR A 57 -7.68 5.08 -35.62
N THR A 58 -7.55 6.19 -36.36
CA THR A 58 -7.44 7.54 -35.80
C THR A 58 -8.76 8.06 -35.20
N ASN A 59 -9.73 7.16 -34.94
CA ASN A 59 -11.08 7.51 -34.51
C ASN A 59 -11.09 7.88 -33.02
N THR A 60 -11.24 9.17 -32.71
CA THR A 60 -11.24 9.70 -31.35
C THR A 60 -12.53 9.39 -30.57
N CYS A 61 -13.60 8.95 -31.24
CA CYS A 61 -14.91 8.72 -30.63
C CYS A 61 -14.91 7.52 -29.66
N VAL A 62 -14.01 6.55 -29.84
CA VAL A 62 -13.87 5.36 -28.97
C VAL A 62 -12.53 5.43 -28.26
N SER A 63 -12.55 6.00 -27.06
CA SER A 63 -11.39 6.13 -26.17
C SER A 63 -11.78 5.77 -24.74
N VAL A 64 -10.81 5.34 -23.93
CA VAL A 64 -11.05 5.04 -22.51
C VAL A 64 -11.61 6.28 -21.82
N GLY A 65 -12.71 6.11 -21.07
CA GLY A 65 -13.41 7.19 -20.38
C GLY A 65 -14.58 7.81 -21.16
N ASN A 66 -14.62 7.69 -22.49
CA ASN A 66 -15.78 8.13 -23.27
C ASN A 66 -17.02 7.32 -22.86
N SER A 67 -18.19 7.94 -22.98
CA SER A 67 -19.47 7.32 -22.64
C SER A 67 -20.58 7.62 -23.66
N ASP A 68 -21.61 6.78 -23.65
CA ASP A 68 -22.81 6.93 -24.47
C ASP A 68 -24.06 6.59 -23.66
N PRO A 69 -25.22 7.23 -23.93
CA PRO A 69 -26.48 6.86 -23.31
C PRO A 69 -26.77 5.37 -23.49
N ILE A 70 -27.00 4.66 -22.39
CA ILE A 70 -27.01 3.18 -22.41
C ILE A 70 -28.08 2.62 -23.36
N CYS A 71 -29.24 3.27 -23.44
CA CYS A 71 -30.37 2.89 -24.30
C CYS A 71 -30.08 3.02 -25.80
N GLU A 72 -29.05 3.78 -26.19
CA GLU A 72 -28.68 4.00 -27.60
C GLU A 72 -27.56 3.06 -28.07
N THR A 73 -27.13 2.11 -27.24
CA THR A 73 -26.00 1.23 -27.54
C THR A 73 -26.44 -0.18 -27.96
N TYR A 74 -25.70 -0.78 -28.91
CA TYR A 74 -25.84 -2.23 -29.20
C TYR A 74 -25.56 -3.07 -27.96
N CYS A 75 -24.60 -2.64 -27.15
CA CYS A 75 -24.18 -3.31 -25.92
C CYS A 75 -25.38 -3.61 -25.01
N LYS A 76 -26.24 -2.61 -24.79
CA LYS A 76 -27.44 -2.76 -23.95
C LYS A 76 -28.46 -3.71 -24.58
N LYS A 77 -28.76 -3.55 -25.88
CA LYS A 77 -29.70 -4.42 -26.59
C LYS A 77 -29.26 -5.89 -26.60
N ILE A 78 -27.97 -6.15 -26.78
CA ILE A 78 -27.41 -7.51 -26.69
C ILE A 78 -27.55 -8.05 -25.26
N SER A 79 -27.30 -7.23 -24.25
CA SER A 79 -27.43 -7.65 -22.84
C SER A 79 -28.88 -7.93 -22.45
N ASP A 80 -29.84 -7.27 -23.08
CA ASP A 80 -31.28 -7.47 -22.88
C ASP A 80 -31.87 -8.56 -23.78
N ASN A 81 -31.04 -9.22 -24.61
CA ASN A 81 -31.45 -10.19 -25.63
C ASN A 81 -32.42 -9.62 -26.70
N GLU A 82 -32.38 -8.30 -26.93
CA GLU A 82 -33.12 -7.61 -27.99
C GLU A 82 -32.37 -7.57 -29.32
N LEU A 83 -31.09 -7.94 -29.32
CA LEU A 83 -30.21 -7.91 -30.49
C LEU A 83 -29.25 -9.10 -30.48
N GLU A 84 -28.99 -9.67 -31.65
CA GLU A 84 -28.05 -10.77 -31.82
C GLU A 84 -26.61 -10.35 -31.48
N GLN A 85 -25.81 -11.33 -31.06
CA GLN A 85 -24.42 -11.12 -30.70
C GLN A 85 -23.48 -10.97 -31.90
N ILE A 86 -23.93 -11.34 -33.10
CA ILE A 86 -23.21 -11.21 -34.37
C ILE A 86 -24.08 -10.43 -35.33
N ILE A 87 -23.53 -9.36 -35.90
CA ILE A 87 -24.23 -8.48 -36.85
C ILE A 87 -23.28 -8.27 -38.04
N PRO A 88 -23.37 -9.12 -39.09
CA PRO A 88 -22.49 -9.04 -40.25
C PRO A 88 -22.64 -7.74 -41.05
N ASN A 89 -23.86 -7.21 -41.11
CA ASN A 89 -24.20 -5.98 -41.82
C ASN A 89 -25.21 -5.16 -41.01
N THR A 90 -24.73 -4.09 -40.39
CA THR A 90 -25.55 -3.21 -39.55
C THR A 90 -26.55 -2.37 -40.34
N LEU A 91 -26.27 -2.06 -41.62
CA LEU A 91 -27.11 -1.20 -42.46
C LEU A 91 -28.34 -1.93 -43.00
N GLU A 92 -28.27 -3.26 -43.14
CA GLU A 92 -29.40 -4.10 -43.54
C GLU A 92 -30.23 -4.60 -42.36
N HIS A 93 -29.66 -4.61 -41.16
CA HIS A 93 -30.30 -5.20 -40.00
C HIS A 93 -31.41 -4.28 -39.42
N PRO A 94 -32.63 -4.79 -39.15
CA PRO A 94 -33.82 -3.96 -38.88
C PRO A 94 -33.70 -2.95 -37.73
N ILE A 95 -32.98 -3.33 -36.68
CA ILE A 95 -32.80 -2.52 -35.46
C ILE A 95 -31.65 -1.54 -35.62
N THR A 96 -30.45 -2.08 -35.86
CA THR A 96 -29.18 -1.36 -35.90
C THR A 96 -29.11 -0.30 -36.99
N ARG A 97 -29.74 -0.48 -38.16
CA ARG A 97 -29.77 0.55 -39.22
C ARG A 97 -30.36 1.90 -38.77
N ASN A 98 -31.20 1.89 -37.75
CA ASN A 98 -31.90 3.07 -37.21
C ASN A 98 -31.29 3.58 -35.90
N MET A 99 -30.20 2.97 -35.41
CA MET A 99 -29.60 3.37 -34.13
C MET A 99 -28.57 4.49 -34.34
N PRO A 100 -28.57 5.57 -33.53
CA PRO A 100 -27.62 6.68 -33.67
C PRO A 100 -26.14 6.26 -33.59
N VAL A 101 -25.84 5.24 -32.78
CA VAL A 101 -24.48 4.72 -32.60
C VAL A 101 -23.88 4.14 -33.89
N THR A 102 -24.73 3.66 -34.81
CA THR A 102 -24.33 3.07 -36.09
C THR A 102 -23.65 4.09 -36.98
N GLU A 103 -24.28 5.25 -37.13
CA GLU A 103 -23.75 6.37 -37.90
C GLU A 103 -22.59 7.02 -37.17
N LYS A 104 -22.76 7.31 -35.86
CA LYS A 104 -21.75 7.97 -35.03
C LYS A 104 -20.39 7.26 -35.05
N LEU A 105 -20.39 5.93 -34.96
CA LEU A 105 -19.16 5.13 -34.94
C LEU A 105 -18.83 4.51 -36.30
N ASN A 106 -19.64 4.77 -37.33
CA ASN A 106 -19.55 4.17 -38.67
C ASN A 106 -19.42 2.64 -38.59
N ILE A 107 -20.32 1.97 -37.87
CA ILE A 107 -20.23 0.53 -37.63
C ILE A 107 -20.76 -0.21 -38.85
N GLY A 108 -19.93 -0.97 -39.57
CA GLY A 108 -20.35 -1.81 -40.69
C GLY A 108 -20.68 -3.25 -40.29
N SER A 109 -19.88 -3.82 -39.40
CA SER A 109 -20.10 -5.14 -38.79
C SER A 109 -19.75 -5.12 -37.31
N TYR A 110 -20.42 -5.97 -36.53
CA TYR A 110 -20.30 -5.96 -35.07
C TYR A 110 -20.39 -7.36 -34.48
N ILE A 111 -19.61 -7.61 -33.43
CA ILE A 111 -19.74 -8.79 -32.60
C ILE A 111 -19.55 -8.42 -31.13
N GLY A 112 -20.38 -8.94 -30.23
CA GLY A 112 -20.29 -8.60 -28.82
C GLY A 112 -20.98 -9.58 -27.90
N VAL A 113 -20.44 -9.72 -26.69
CA VAL A 113 -20.99 -10.57 -25.63
C VAL A 113 -21.14 -9.77 -24.34
N PRO A 114 -22.19 -10.05 -23.53
CA PRO A 114 -22.32 -9.46 -22.22
C PRO A 114 -21.26 -10.02 -21.27
N ILE A 115 -20.76 -9.17 -20.40
CA ILE A 115 -19.90 -9.55 -19.27
C ILE A 115 -20.83 -9.65 -18.06
N ILE A 116 -21.13 -10.88 -17.67
CA ILE A 116 -22.00 -11.20 -16.54
C ILE A 116 -21.10 -11.68 -15.41
N LEU A 117 -21.14 -10.98 -14.28
CA LEU A 117 -20.38 -11.37 -13.10
C LEU A 117 -21.01 -12.63 -12.46
N SER A 118 -20.25 -13.33 -11.64
CA SER A 118 -20.65 -14.49 -10.83
C SER A 118 -21.87 -14.21 -9.94
N THR A 119 -22.12 -12.94 -9.61
CA THR A 119 -23.34 -12.45 -8.92
C THR A 119 -24.60 -12.45 -9.78
N GLY A 120 -24.50 -12.73 -11.08
CA GLY A 120 -25.57 -12.60 -12.07
C GLY A 120 -25.76 -11.17 -12.60
N LYS A 121 -25.04 -10.18 -12.06
CA LYS A 121 -25.11 -8.79 -12.50
C LYS A 121 -24.39 -8.60 -13.84
N VAL A 122 -25.05 -7.92 -14.78
CA VAL A 122 -24.42 -7.46 -16.02
C VAL A 122 -23.48 -6.29 -15.69
N TYR A 123 -22.17 -6.51 -15.86
CA TYR A 123 -21.16 -5.46 -15.68
C TYR A 123 -21.10 -4.52 -16.88
N GLY A 124 -21.25 -5.08 -18.09
CA GLY A 124 -21.12 -4.38 -19.35
C GLY A 124 -20.91 -5.38 -20.48
N THR A 125 -20.06 -5.06 -21.46
CA THR A 125 -19.87 -5.93 -22.63
C THR A 125 -18.42 -5.98 -23.12
N PHE A 126 -18.06 -7.09 -23.75
CA PHE A 126 -16.86 -7.25 -24.55
C PHE A 126 -17.27 -7.23 -26.02
N CYS A 127 -16.78 -6.27 -26.81
CA CYS A 127 -17.26 -6.07 -28.17
C CYS A 127 -16.14 -5.74 -29.14
N CYS A 128 -16.37 -6.07 -30.42
CA CYS A 128 -15.52 -5.71 -31.53
C CYS A 128 -16.37 -5.21 -32.70
N TYR A 129 -15.82 -4.29 -33.48
CA TYR A 129 -16.45 -3.84 -34.71
C TYR A 129 -15.42 -3.40 -35.75
N LYS A 130 -15.89 -3.25 -36.99
CA LYS A 130 -15.17 -2.57 -38.06
C LYS A 130 -16.12 -1.80 -38.96
N THR A 131 -15.57 -0.85 -39.70
CA THR A 131 -16.35 0.09 -40.52
C THR A 131 -16.98 -0.52 -41.77
N VAL A 132 -16.55 -1.73 -42.13
CA VAL A 132 -17.08 -2.49 -43.26
C VAL A 132 -17.91 -3.69 -42.80
N LEU A 133 -18.83 -4.15 -43.66
CA LEU A 133 -19.58 -5.38 -43.43
C LEU A 133 -18.66 -6.61 -43.39
N ASP A 134 -19.11 -7.69 -42.77
CA ASP A 134 -18.36 -8.94 -42.65
C ASP A 134 -19.25 -10.17 -42.59
N ASN A 135 -19.53 -10.74 -43.76
CA ASN A 135 -20.29 -11.98 -43.88
C ASN A 135 -19.50 -13.23 -43.46
N ALA A 136 -18.21 -13.09 -43.13
CA ALA A 136 -17.41 -14.22 -42.63
C ALA A 136 -17.62 -14.46 -41.12
N LEU A 137 -18.17 -13.49 -40.38
CA LEU A 137 -18.45 -13.65 -38.95
C LEU A 137 -19.44 -14.79 -38.71
N ASN A 138 -19.05 -15.71 -37.83
CA ASN A 138 -19.80 -16.94 -37.60
C ASN A 138 -19.72 -17.38 -36.12
N ASP A 139 -20.42 -18.46 -35.79
CA ASP A 139 -20.51 -18.96 -34.42
C ASP A 139 -19.17 -19.38 -33.80
N LYS A 140 -18.15 -19.71 -34.60
CA LYS A 140 -16.79 -19.99 -34.08
C LYS A 140 -16.13 -18.72 -33.55
N ASP A 141 -16.33 -17.60 -34.24
CA ASP A 141 -15.83 -16.29 -33.81
C ASP A 141 -16.51 -15.87 -32.51
N LEU A 142 -17.82 -16.09 -32.42
CA LEU A 142 -18.58 -15.86 -31.19
C LEU A 142 -18.13 -16.77 -30.05
N SER A 143 -17.88 -18.05 -30.33
CA SER A 143 -17.38 -19.00 -29.33
C SER A 143 -15.99 -18.59 -28.80
N PHE A 144 -15.12 -18.13 -29.70
CA PHE A 144 -13.81 -17.60 -29.32
C PHE A 144 -13.92 -16.32 -28.47
N LEU A 145 -14.80 -15.39 -28.88
CA LEU A 145 -15.07 -14.17 -28.13
C LEU A 145 -15.61 -14.49 -26.72
N ARG A 146 -16.53 -15.45 -26.59
CA ARG A 146 -17.07 -15.90 -25.30
C ARG A 146 -15.96 -16.43 -24.38
N LEU A 147 -15.10 -17.32 -24.89
CA LEU A 147 -13.98 -17.87 -24.11
C LEU A 147 -13.04 -16.76 -23.58
N ILE A 148 -12.68 -15.80 -24.44
CA ILE A 148 -11.82 -14.70 -23.99
C ILE A 148 -12.58 -13.76 -23.03
N SER A 149 -13.87 -13.55 -23.25
CA SER A 149 -14.71 -12.77 -22.35
C SER A 149 -14.82 -13.40 -20.98
N GLU A 150 -14.87 -14.73 -20.85
CA GLU A 150 -14.88 -15.43 -19.55
C GLU A 150 -13.61 -15.12 -18.75
N ILE A 151 -12.43 -15.18 -19.38
CA ILE A 151 -11.16 -14.82 -18.74
C ILE A 151 -11.15 -13.33 -18.34
N ALA A 152 -11.67 -12.46 -19.20
CA ALA A 152 -11.80 -11.03 -18.89
C ALA A 152 -12.78 -10.80 -17.72
N THR A 153 -13.87 -11.56 -17.62
CA THR A 153 -14.83 -11.50 -16.52
C THR A 153 -14.15 -11.80 -15.18
N GLU A 154 -13.36 -12.87 -15.08
CA GLU A 154 -12.63 -13.22 -13.85
C GLU A 154 -11.69 -12.10 -13.38
N LEU A 155 -10.95 -11.48 -14.33
CA LEU A 155 -10.07 -10.35 -14.03
C LEU A 155 -10.85 -9.11 -13.57
N ILE A 156 -11.99 -8.82 -14.21
CA ILE A 156 -12.88 -7.72 -13.85
C ILE A 156 -13.46 -7.95 -12.45
N GLU A 157 -13.89 -9.17 -12.14
CA GLU A 157 -14.41 -9.52 -10.80
C GLU A 157 -13.37 -9.28 -9.72
N LYS A 158 -12.14 -9.77 -9.92
CA LYS A 158 -11.04 -9.54 -8.99
C LYS A 158 -10.81 -8.04 -8.75
N LYS A 159 -10.87 -7.22 -9.81
CA LYS A 159 -10.74 -5.76 -9.70
C LYS A 159 -11.92 -5.15 -8.93
N VAL A 160 -13.15 -5.51 -9.25
CA VAL A 160 -14.36 -5.01 -8.57
C VAL A 160 -14.33 -5.35 -7.08
N GLN A 161 -13.97 -6.58 -6.73
CA GLN A 161 -13.86 -7.00 -5.32
C GLN A 161 -12.77 -6.23 -4.58
N SER A 162 -11.60 -6.05 -5.20
CA SER A 162 -10.52 -5.24 -4.63
C SER A 162 -10.94 -3.78 -4.44
N ASP A 163 -11.68 -3.19 -5.38
CA ASP A 163 -12.17 -1.82 -5.26
C ASP A 163 -13.19 -1.67 -4.12
N ILE A 164 -14.05 -2.66 -3.92
CA ILE A 164 -15.00 -2.69 -2.79
C ILE A 164 -14.22 -2.73 -1.47
N LEU A 165 -13.30 -3.68 -1.32
CA LEU A 165 -12.50 -3.85 -0.10
C LEU A 165 -11.67 -2.59 0.21
N ASN A 166 -11.10 -1.94 -0.81
CA ASN A 166 -10.34 -0.70 -0.65
C ASN A 166 -11.24 0.45 -0.20
N ASN A 167 -12.46 0.57 -0.74
CA ASN A 167 -13.40 1.62 -0.32
C ASN A 167 -13.92 1.40 1.11
N GLU A 168 -14.20 0.16 1.48
CA GLU A 168 -14.58 -0.20 2.86
C GLU A 168 -13.43 0.11 3.83
N SER A 169 -12.20 -0.33 3.50
CA SER A 169 -11.01 -0.06 4.31
C SER A 169 -10.72 1.44 4.42
N LYS A 170 -10.88 2.18 3.32
CA LYS A 170 -10.74 3.64 3.32
C LYS A 170 -11.73 4.32 4.25
N SER A 171 -13.01 3.95 4.13
CA SER A 171 -14.08 4.50 4.98
C SER A 171 -13.82 4.21 6.46
N LEU A 172 -13.29 3.03 6.77
CA LEU A 172 -12.94 2.63 8.12
C LEU A 172 -11.77 3.46 8.68
N ILE A 173 -10.70 3.68 7.91
CA ILE A 173 -9.56 4.51 8.31
C ILE A 173 -9.97 5.98 8.47
N GLU A 174 -10.79 6.51 7.55
CA GLU A 174 -11.36 7.86 7.69
C GLU A 174 -12.19 7.99 8.97
N ASN A 175 -12.94 6.95 9.34
CA ASN A 175 -13.67 6.94 10.61
C ASN A 175 -12.70 6.96 11.80
N ILE A 176 -11.68 6.08 11.83
CA ILE A 176 -10.66 6.05 12.89
C ILE A 176 -10.04 7.43 13.10
N ILE A 177 -9.65 8.09 12.01
CA ILE A 177 -9.04 9.42 12.07
C ILE A 177 -10.03 10.44 12.65
N LYS A 178 -11.29 10.37 12.23
CA LYS A 178 -12.34 11.30 12.66
C LYS A 178 -12.76 11.10 14.13
N THR A 179 -12.83 9.87 14.61
CA THR A 179 -13.27 9.52 15.98
C THR A 179 -12.11 9.43 16.95
N ASN A 180 -10.87 9.51 16.46
CA ASN A 180 -9.65 9.28 17.23
C ASN A 180 -9.58 7.88 17.86
N ASP A 181 -10.00 6.84 17.12
CA ASP A 181 -10.01 5.44 17.57
C ASP A 181 -8.63 4.78 17.46
N ILE A 182 -7.61 5.44 18.01
CA ILE A 182 -6.22 4.98 18.09
C ILE A 182 -5.70 5.24 19.50
N THR A 183 -5.29 4.18 20.19
CA THR A 183 -4.71 4.28 21.53
C THR A 183 -3.20 4.17 21.45
N ILE A 184 -2.47 4.94 22.24
CA ILE A 184 -1.01 4.84 22.32
C ILE A 184 -0.64 4.06 23.58
N TYR A 185 0.12 3.00 23.39
CA TYR A 185 0.78 2.25 24.45
C TYR A 185 2.23 2.68 24.51
N PHE A 186 2.83 2.62 25.70
CA PHE A 186 4.20 3.01 25.94
C PHE A 186 4.99 1.83 26.47
N GLN A 187 6.14 1.54 25.88
CA GLN A 187 7.04 0.49 26.34
C GLN A 187 8.30 1.11 26.94
N PRO A 188 8.70 0.72 28.16
CA PRO A 188 9.83 1.36 28.83
C PRO A 188 11.18 0.91 28.24
N ILE A 189 12.11 1.86 28.18
CA ILE A 189 13.49 1.68 27.75
C ILE A 189 14.40 1.99 28.93
N PHE A 190 15.24 1.03 29.33
CA PHE A 190 16.12 1.15 30.51
C PHE A 190 17.59 1.26 30.13
N ASN A 191 18.31 2.14 30.81
CA ASN A 191 19.76 2.25 30.69
C ASN A 191 20.45 1.10 31.42
N LEU A 192 21.34 0.37 30.75
CA LEU A 192 22.06 -0.74 31.38
C LEU A 192 23.16 -0.27 32.34
N SER A 193 23.72 0.92 32.18
CA SER A 193 24.78 1.39 33.08
C SER A 193 24.24 1.89 34.42
N THR A 194 23.11 2.60 34.41
CA THR A 194 22.49 3.16 35.62
C THR A 194 21.36 2.30 36.17
N ASN A 195 20.87 1.33 35.40
CA ASN A 195 19.64 0.57 35.65
C ASN A 195 18.38 1.43 35.82
N GLN A 196 18.43 2.70 35.39
CA GLN A 196 17.30 3.62 35.46
C GLN A 196 16.55 3.66 34.13
N LEU A 197 15.29 4.07 34.20
CA LEU A 197 14.47 4.37 33.03
C LEU A 197 15.11 5.51 32.22
N SER A 198 15.29 5.28 30.92
CA SER A 198 15.79 6.28 29.97
C SER A 198 14.65 6.98 29.24
N GLY A 199 13.58 6.24 28.91
CA GLY A 199 12.51 6.73 28.08
C GLY A 199 11.47 5.68 27.77
N TYR A 200 10.60 5.97 26.82
CA TYR A 200 9.58 5.06 26.33
C TYR A 200 9.48 5.09 24.81
N GLU A 201 9.14 3.97 24.21
CA GLU A 201 8.65 3.92 22.83
C GLU A 201 7.13 4.07 22.83
N SER A 202 6.62 4.97 21.98
CA SER A 202 5.19 5.12 21.72
C SER A 202 4.74 4.18 20.60
N LEU A 203 3.73 3.36 20.91
CA LEU A 203 3.28 2.26 20.08
C LEU A 203 1.77 2.33 19.89
N SER A 204 1.34 2.55 18.66
CA SER A 204 -0.07 2.60 18.30
C SER A 204 -0.77 1.26 18.56
N ARG A 205 -2.03 1.31 18.99
CA ARG A 205 -2.93 0.16 19.17
C ARG A 205 -4.30 0.48 18.61
N PHE A 206 -4.83 -0.47 17.85
CA PHE A 206 -6.15 -0.39 17.23
C PHE A 206 -7.01 -1.52 17.78
N PHE A 207 -8.01 -1.19 18.60
CA PHE A 207 -8.93 -2.16 19.21
C PHE A 207 -10.23 -2.23 18.41
N ILE A 208 -10.11 -2.54 17.12
CA ILE A 208 -11.21 -2.53 16.14
C ILE A 208 -11.36 -3.94 15.58
N GLU A 209 -12.59 -4.45 15.53
CA GLU A 209 -12.88 -5.78 15.00
C GLU A 209 -13.18 -5.76 13.49
N PRO A 210 -12.64 -6.71 12.69
CA PRO A 210 -11.68 -7.73 13.10
C PRO A 210 -10.30 -7.12 13.42
N TYR A 211 -9.65 -7.61 14.49
CA TYR A 211 -8.35 -7.11 14.91
C TYR A 211 -7.30 -7.20 13.78
N LYS A 212 -6.64 -6.07 13.53
CA LYS A 212 -5.46 -5.95 12.68
C LYS A 212 -4.33 -5.32 13.50
N THR A 213 -3.10 -5.77 13.25
CA THR A 213 -1.92 -5.17 13.87
C THR A 213 -1.65 -3.76 13.31
N PRO A 214 -0.97 -2.88 14.06
CA PRO A 214 -0.72 -1.50 13.63
C PRO A 214 -0.02 -1.37 12.27
N ASP A 215 0.94 -2.23 11.97
CA ASP A 215 1.66 -2.26 10.68
C ASP A 215 0.70 -2.40 9.49
N ILE A 216 -0.31 -3.28 9.60
CA ILE A 216 -1.33 -3.47 8.57
C ILE A 216 -2.20 -2.21 8.41
N TRP A 217 -2.55 -1.55 9.51
CA TRP A 217 -3.33 -0.31 9.45
C TRP A 217 -2.60 0.83 8.77
N PHE A 218 -1.32 1.03 9.10
CA PHE A 218 -0.51 2.06 8.47
C PHE A 218 -0.22 1.72 7.00
N GLU A 219 0.02 0.46 6.66
CA GLU A 219 0.20 0.03 5.26
C GLU A 219 -1.07 0.23 4.41
N ASP A 220 -2.24 -0.14 4.95
CA ASP A 220 -3.54 0.09 4.30
C ASP A 220 -3.80 1.60 4.13
N ALA A 221 -3.52 2.41 5.14
CA ALA A 221 -3.68 3.86 5.09
C ALA A 221 -2.78 4.46 4.00
N GLU A 222 -1.52 4.03 3.92
CA GLU A 222 -0.56 4.50 2.93
C GLU A 222 -1.03 4.22 1.50
N LYS A 223 -1.43 2.97 1.22
CA LYS A 223 -1.96 2.56 -0.09
C LYS A 223 -3.20 3.35 -0.52
N LEU A 224 -3.96 3.86 0.44
CA LEU A 224 -5.21 4.60 0.23
C LEU A 224 -5.02 6.13 0.28
N GLY A 225 -3.79 6.61 0.47
CA GLY A 225 -3.46 8.05 0.55
C GLY A 225 -3.89 8.71 1.86
N LEU A 226 -4.05 7.93 2.93
CA LEU A 226 -4.42 8.37 4.29
C LEU A 226 -3.28 8.20 5.31
N GLY A 227 -2.10 7.71 4.88
CA GLY A 227 -0.95 7.42 5.74
C GLY A 227 -0.52 8.62 6.60
N GLU A 228 -0.28 9.77 5.97
CA GLU A 228 0.13 10.99 6.68
C GLU A 228 -0.88 11.41 7.77
N ALA A 229 -2.17 11.40 7.44
CA ALA A 229 -3.20 11.81 8.39
C ALA A 229 -3.28 10.87 9.60
N LEU A 230 -3.15 9.56 9.39
CA LEU A 230 -3.16 8.57 10.46
C LEU A 230 -1.89 8.64 11.32
N GLU A 231 -0.71 8.80 10.72
CA GLU A 231 0.57 8.92 11.44
C GLU A 231 0.61 10.21 12.28
N ILE A 232 0.15 11.34 11.73
CA ILE A 232 0.07 12.60 12.47
C ILE A 232 -0.89 12.49 13.66
N LEU A 233 -2.01 11.77 13.52
CA LEU A 233 -2.91 11.51 14.64
C LEU A 233 -2.25 10.70 15.76
N ALA A 234 -1.49 9.66 15.40
CA ALA A 234 -0.73 8.86 16.37
C ALA A 234 0.32 9.70 17.11
N ILE A 235 1.03 10.57 16.38
CA ILE A 235 1.98 11.52 16.95
C ILE A 235 1.27 12.47 17.90
N GLN A 236 0.16 13.09 17.49
CA GLN A 236 -0.61 14.01 18.34
C GLN A 236 -1.06 13.34 19.64
N ASN A 237 -1.58 12.12 19.58
CA ASN A 237 -1.98 11.38 20.77
C ASN A 237 -0.79 11.06 21.69
N THR A 238 0.39 10.80 21.12
CA THR A 238 1.62 10.63 21.89
C THR A 238 2.02 11.94 22.58
N LEU A 239 1.98 13.05 21.85
CA LEU A 239 2.35 14.38 22.36
C LEU A 239 1.44 14.84 23.52
N HIS A 240 0.16 14.49 23.49
CA HIS A 240 -0.79 14.77 24.59
C HIS A 240 -0.44 14.07 25.92
N CYS A 241 0.42 13.05 25.89
CA CYS A 241 0.84 12.32 27.09
C CYS A 241 2.18 12.80 27.68
N LEU A 242 2.89 13.73 27.02
CA LEU A 242 4.27 14.11 27.39
C LEU A 242 4.42 14.63 28.82
N ASP A 243 3.43 15.37 29.31
CA ASP A 243 3.45 16.00 30.64
C ASP A 243 3.24 14.98 31.77
N GLN A 244 2.85 13.74 31.44
CA GLN A 244 2.67 12.66 32.42
C GLN A 244 3.97 11.92 32.73
N PHE A 245 5.00 12.11 31.88
CA PHE A 245 6.31 11.48 32.05
C PHE A 245 7.31 12.43 32.74
N ASP A 246 8.24 11.85 33.50
CA ASP A 246 9.38 12.55 34.10
C ASP A 246 10.15 13.33 33.01
N GLU A 247 10.55 14.57 33.31
CA GLU A 247 11.26 15.45 32.39
C GLU A 247 12.61 14.87 31.90
N LYS A 248 13.15 13.84 32.56
CA LYS A 248 14.36 13.15 32.11
C LYS A 248 14.08 12.03 31.11
N ALA A 249 12.86 11.51 31.07
CA ALA A 249 12.46 10.45 30.16
C ALA A 249 12.25 11.04 28.76
N TYR A 250 12.89 10.43 27.76
CA TYR A 250 12.58 10.71 26.35
C TYR A 250 11.43 9.84 25.85
N ILE A 251 10.76 10.28 24.79
CA ILE A 251 9.75 9.51 24.08
C ILE A 251 10.19 9.32 22.64
N THR A 252 10.16 8.07 22.18
CA THR A 252 10.42 7.74 20.79
C THR A 252 9.11 7.56 20.03
N ILE A 253 9.07 8.05 18.79
CA ILE A 253 7.89 8.07 17.94
C ILE A 253 8.25 7.60 16.54
N ASN A 254 7.62 6.53 16.11
CA ASN A 254 7.74 5.98 14.77
C ASN A 254 7.26 7.01 13.72
N THR A 255 8.06 7.22 12.66
CA THR A 255 7.69 8.13 11.57
C THR A 255 8.25 7.69 10.22
N SER A 256 7.45 7.94 9.18
CA SER A 256 7.86 7.67 7.80
C SER A 256 8.69 8.83 7.23
N PRO A 257 9.80 8.57 6.50
CA PRO A 257 10.64 9.64 5.93
C PRO A 257 9.89 10.64 5.04
N GLN A 258 8.87 10.17 4.33
CA GLN A 258 8.04 11.01 3.47
C GLN A 258 7.25 12.09 4.22
N HIS A 259 6.85 11.84 5.48
CA HIS A 259 6.14 12.83 6.30
C HIS A 259 7.10 13.87 6.91
N ILE A 260 8.37 13.49 7.10
CA ILE A 260 9.46 14.44 7.39
C ILE A 260 9.69 15.33 6.16
N LEU A 261 9.81 14.74 4.97
CA LEU A 261 10.01 15.45 3.70
C LEU A 261 8.85 16.39 3.35
N SER A 262 7.61 16.02 3.65
CA SER A 262 6.43 16.89 3.43
C SER A 262 6.36 18.09 4.39
N GLY A 263 7.18 18.08 5.46
CA GLY A 263 7.17 19.08 6.53
C GLY A 263 6.00 18.92 7.50
N SER A 264 5.24 17.83 7.42
CA SER A 264 4.10 17.58 8.31
C SER A 264 4.54 17.32 9.75
N ILE A 265 5.68 16.65 9.94
CA ILE A 265 6.28 16.46 11.28
C ILE A 265 6.71 17.79 11.91
N ASP A 266 7.30 18.70 11.13
CA ASP A 266 7.71 20.01 11.64
C ASP A 266 6.53 20.86 12.11
N LYS A 267 5.40 20.77 11.39
CA LYS A 267 4.15 21.44 11.75
C LYS A 267 3.55 20.90 13.04
N VAL A 268 3.47 19.57 13.21
CA VAL A 268 2.86 18.99 14.42
C VAL A 268 3.71 19.26 15.68
N LEU A 269 5.04 19.37 15.52
CA LEU A 269 5.97 19.65 16.61
C LEU A 269 6.21 21.15 16.87
N GLN A 270 5.50 22.06 16.20
CA GLN A 270 5.80 23.50 16.24
C GLN A 270 5.76 24.11 17.65
N SER A 271 4.87 23.63 18.52
CA SER A 271 4.65 24.15 19.87
C SER A 271 5.12 23.22 20.99
N ILE A 272 5.92 22.21 20.68
CA ILE A 272 6.37 21.18 21.62
C ILE A 272 7.84 21.40 21.98
N ASP A 273 8.18 21.22 23.25
CA ASP A 273 9.58 21.06 23.65
C ASP A 273 10.11 19.72 23.09
N CYS A 274 10.90 19.82 22.03
CA CYS A 274 11.34 18.66 21.27
C CYS A 274 12.60 18.00 21.85
N ASN A 275 13.21 18.54 22.91
CA ASN A 275 14.46 18.00 23.49
C ASN A 275 14.33 16.54 23.96
N ARG A 276 13.11 16.11 24.27
CA ARG A 276 12.79 14.75 24.73
C ARG A 276 12.20 13.86 23.63
N ILE A 277 12.10 14.36 22.40
CA ILE A 277 11.48 13.65 21.28
C ILE A 277 12.56 12.99 20.43
N ILE A 278 12.36 11.72 20.15
CA ILE A 278 13.17 10.95 19.21
C ILE A 278 12.26 10.44 18.11
N LEU A 279 12.56 10.77 16.87
CA LEU A 279 11.86 10.20 15.72
C LEU A 279 12.56 8.91 15.30
N GLU A 280 11.79 7.84 15.07
CA GLU A 280 12.31 6.55 14.64
C GLU A 280 11.99 6.34 13.16
N VAL A 281 13.02 6.03 12.37
CA VAL A 281 12.90 5.72 10.96
C VAL A 281 13.42 4.30 10.73
N THR A 282 12.60 3.44 10.14
CA THR A 282 12.99 2.04 9.88
C THR A 282 14.07 1.92 8.80
N GLU A 283 14.96 0.92 8.92
CA GLU A 283 16.05 0.71 7.95
C GLU A 283 15.61 0.31 6.54
N HIS A 284 14.34 -0.11 6.36
CA HIS A 284 13.78 -0.50 5.08
C HIS A 284 13.03 0.64 4.37
N SER A 285 12.83 1.77 5.04
CA SER A 285 12.16 2.93 4.44
C SER A 285 13.01 3.53 3.33
N PRO A 286 12.54 3.54 2.07
CA PRO A 286 13.36 4.02 0.95
C PRO A 286 13.55 5.53 1.03
N ILE A 287 14.82 5.97 1.02
CA ILE A 287 15.20 7.38 0.90
C ILE A 287 15.92 7.56 -0.43
N LEU A 288 15.23 8.18 -1.39
CA LEU A 288 15.75 8.41 -2.74
C LEU A 288 16.69 9.62 -2.80
N ASP A 289 16.45 10.64 -1.97
CA ASP A 289 17.23 11.87 -1.91
C ASP A 289 17.59 12.22 -0.46
N TYR A 290 18.80 11.82 -0.04
CA TYR A 290 19.34 12.12 1.28
C TYR A 290 19.63 13.60 1.49
N GLN A 291 19.89 14.37 0.43
CA GLN A 291 20.14 15.80 0.56
C GLN A 291 18.83 16.53 0.91
N ALA A 292 17.74 16.16 0.24
CA ALA A 292 16.40 16.64 0.59
C ALA A 292 16.04 16.23 2.03
N MET A 293 16.33 14.98 2.42
CA MET A 293 16.03 14.48 3.76
C MET A 293 16.80 15.25 4.86
N ARG A 294 18.11 15.48 4.69
CA ARG A 294 18.89 16.31 5.62
C ARG A 294 18.34 17.73 5.74
N THR A 295 17.91 18.31 4.62
CA THR A 295 17.32 19.65 4.60
C THR A 295 16.00 19.67 5.39
N ALA A 296 15.16 18.65 5.23
CA ALA A 296 13.90 18.51 5.95
C ALA A 296 14.08 18.21 7.45
N LEU A 297 15.15 17.50 7.84
CA LEU A 297 15.50 17.23 9.23
C LEU A 297 16.08 18.45 9.98
N GLN A 298 16.69 19.41 9.27
CA GLN A 298 17.40 20.51 9.90
C GLN A 298 16.52 21.41 10.81
N PRO A 299 15.28 21.77 10.44
CA PRO A 299 14.36 22.45 11.35
C PRO A 299 14.03 21.64 12.62
N LEU A 300 13.82 20.33 12.47
CA LEU A 300 13.51 19.42 13.59
C LEU A 300 14.70 19.32 14.56
N ARG A 301 15.91 19.11 14.02
CA ARG A 301 17.15 19.09 14.83
C ARG A 301 17.38 20.41 15.55
N SER A 302 17.07 21.54 14.91
CA SER A 302 17.21 22.87 15.53
C SER A 302 16.26 23.07 16.72
N LYS A 303 15.17 22.30 16.81
CA LYS A 303 14.26 22.25 17.96
C LYS A 303 14.70 21.27 19.06
N GLY A 304 15.74 20.46 18.81
CA GLY A 304 16.23 19.44 19.75
C GLY A 304 15.74 18.02 19.47
N VAL A 305 15.01 17.79 18.37
CA VAL A 305 14.60 16.43 17.97
C VAL A 305 15.84 15.59 17.67
N ARG A 306 15.88 14.39 18.24
CA ARG A 306 16.86 13.35 17.91
C ARG A 306 16.27 12.34 16.92
N LEU A 307 17.15 11.59 16.26
CA LEU A 307 16.76 10.56 15.29
C LEU A 307 17.29 9.18 15.71
N ALA A 308 16.44 8.17 15.65
CA ALA A 308 16.82 6.77 15.75
C ALA A 308 16.64 6.07 14.40
N ILE A 309 17.54 5.14 14.07
CA ILE A 309 17.32 4.18 13.00
C ILE A 309 16.83 2.88 13.62
N ASP A 310 15.64 2.46 13.22
CA ASP A 310 14.97 1.28 13.75
C ASP A 310 15.26 0.02 12.93
N ASP A 311 15.06 -1.14 13.55
CA ASP A 311 15.23 -2.48 12.98
C ASP A 311 16.66 -2.78 12.44
N VAL A 312 17.70 -2.16 13.00
CA VAL A 312 19.08 -2.33 12.51
C VAL A 312 19.55 -3.76 12.72
N GLY A 313 19.89 -4.42 11.60
CA GLY A 313 20.40 -5.79 11.58
C GLY A 313 19.50 -6.78 10.83
N ALA A 314 18.31 -6.35 10.39
CA ALA A 314 17.44 -7.14 9.52
C ALA A 314 17.89 -7.13 8.03
N GLY A 315 18.70 -6.15 7.62
CA GLY A 315 19.16 -5.94 6.25
C GLY A 315 20.47 -5.14 6.11
N TYR A 316 20.79 -4.72 4.87
CA TYR A 316 22.07 -4.07 4.52
C TYR A 316 22.01 -2.53 4.48
N SER A 317 20.82 -1.93 4.38
CA SER A 317 20.64 -0.48 4.16
C SER A 317 20.88 0.38 5.41
N SER A 318 20.95 -0.21 6.60
CA SER A 318 21.00 0.50 7.87
C SER A 318 22.24 1.39 8.03
N PHE A 319 23.42 0.96 7.58
CA PHE A 319 24.63 1.80 7.70
C PHE A 319 24.56 3.11 6.91
N GLN A 320 23.96 3.07 5.72
CA GLN A 320 23.80 4.28 4.91
C GLN A 320 22.83 5.24 5.59
N HIS A 321 21.69 4.75 6.08
CA HIS A 321 20.75 5.58 6.84
C HIS A 321 21.40 6.20 8.09
N ILE A 322 22.14 5.41 8.87
CA ILE A 322 22.82 5.89 10.08
C ILE A 322 23.76 7.07 9.75
N LEU A 323 24.58 6.93 8.70
CA LEU A 323 25.56 7.95 8.33
C LEU A 323 24.93 9.18 7.66
N GLU A 324 24.06 8.97 6.68
CA GLU A 324 23.50 10.06 5.88
C GLU A 324 22.48 10.91 6.65
N LEU A 325 21.81 10.31 7.64
CA LEU A 325 20.85 10.99 8.51
C LEU A 325 21.45 11.44 9.84
N GLU A 326 22.74 11.14 10.08
CA GLU A 326 23.48 11.47 11.31
C GLU A 326 22.74 10.97 12.57
N ALA A 327 22.37 9.69 12.59
CA ALA A 327 21.52 9.13 13.63
C ALA A 327 22.13 9.28 15.04
N ASP A 328 21.26 9.59 16.00
CA ASP A 328 21.60 9.71 17.43
C ASP A 328 21.50 8.36 18.15
N ILE A 329 20.61 7.49 17.67
CA ILE A 329 20.34 6.16 18.23
C ILE A 329 20.27 5.10 17.12
N ILE A 330 20.85 3.93 17.39
CA ILE A 330 20.69 2.71 16.62
C ILE A 330 19.87 1.73 17.46
N LYS A 331 18.72 1.28 16.94
CA LYS A 331 17.91 0.24 17.60
C LYS A 331 18.22 -1.11 16.96
N LEU A 332 18.72 -2.06 17.75
CA LEU A 332 19.04 -3.41 17.29
C LEU A 332 17.77 -4.26 17.28
N ASP A 333 17.43 -4.76 16.09
CA ASP A 333 16.25 -5.58 15.87
C ASP A 333 16.23 -6.87 16.72
N ILE A 334 15.03 -7.36 17.04
CA ILE A 334 14.81 -8.62 17.76
C ILE A 334 15.47 -9.81 17.07
N SER A 335 15.56 -9.83 15.74
CA SER A 335 16.24 -10.92 15.03
C SER A 335 17.74 -10.99 15.36
N LEU A 336 18.35 -9.88 15.78
CA LEU A 336 19.75 -9.83 16.22
C LEU A 336 19.91 -10.11 17.72
N THR A 337 18.99 -9.65 18.56
CA THR A 337 19.09 -9.78 20.03
C THR A 337 18.58 -11.14 20.54
N GLN A 338 17.56 -11.71 19.91
CA GLN A 338 16.96 -12.96 20.36
C GLN A 338 17.96 -14.11 20.26
N ASN A 339 18.14 -14.86 21.35
CA ASN A 339 19.12 -15.93 21.50
C ASN A 339 20.59 -15.49 21.24
N ILE A 340 20.93 -14.21 21.39
CA ILE A 340 22.30 -13.70 21.18
C ILE A 340 23.35 -14.39 22.08
N ASN A 341 22.93 -14.86 23.25
CA ASN A 341 23.75 -15.64 24.18
C ASN A 341 24.16 -17.02 23.64
N LYS A 342 23.44 -17.54 22.63
CA LYS A 342 23.63 -18.88 22.05
C LYS A 342 24.17 -18.86 20.61
N ASP A 343 24.05 -17.74 19.88
CA ASP A 343 24.57 -17.60 18.52
C ASP A 343 25.79 -16.67 18.47
N SER A 344 26.97 -17.25 18.25
CA SER A 344 28.22 -16.52 18.13
C SER A 344 28.25 -15.50 16.99
N ARG A 345 27.50 -15.71 15.90
CA ARG A 345 27.44 -14.78 14.77
C ARG A 345 26.65 -13.53 15.14
N LYS A 346 25.49 -13.70 15.78
CA LYS A 346 24.69 -12.59 16.32
C LYS A 346 25.49 -11.78 17.33
N PHE A 347 26.18 -12.46 18.24
CA PHE A 347 27.06 -11.81 19.22
C PHE A 347 28.16 -10.97 18.55
N LEU A 348 28.86 -11.54 17.55
CA LEU A 348 29.94 -10.84 16.85
C LEU A 348 29.43 -9.65 16.03
N LEU A 349 28.27 -9.79 15.38
CA LEU A 349 27.64 -8.70 14.63
C LEU A 349 27.19 -7.57 15.57
N ALA A 350 26.49 -7.88 16.66
CA ALA A 350 26.11 -6.90 17.67
C ALA A 350 27.34 -6.21 18.27
N LYS A 351 28.42 -6.95 18.53
CA LYS A 351 29.70 -6.39 19.00
C LYS A 351 30.29 -5.39 18.01
N ALA A 352 30.27 -5.72 16.71
CA ALA A 352 30.74 -4.83 15.66
C ALA A 352 29.90 -3.55 15.59
N LEU A 353 28.57 -3.67 15.66
CA LEU A 353 27.65 -2.54 15.70
C LEU A 353 27.86 -1.65 16.94
N CYS A 354 28.07 -2.24 18.12
CA CYS A 354 28.44 -1.49 19.33
C CYS A 354 29.75 -0.72 19.16
N GLY A 355 30.76 -1.35 18.55
CA GLY A 355 32.03 -0.68 18.25
C GLY A 355 31.86 0.48 17.25
N PHE A 356 31.05 0.28 16.22
CA PHE A 356 30.74 1.29 15.22
C PHE A 356 29.98 2.47 15.82
N ALA A 357 28.89 2.22 16.54
CA ALA A 357 28.08 3.25 17.20
C ALA A 357 28.93 4.13 18.12
N LYS A 358 29.79 3.51 18.94
CA LYS A 358 30.73 4.24 19.79
C LYS A 358 31.72 5.12 18.99
N ALA A 359 32.19 4.66 17.84
CA ALA A 359 33.12 5.41 17.01
C ALA A 359 32.49 6.66 16.37
N ILE A 360 31.18 6.64 16.13
CA ILE A 360 30.42 7.77 15.58
C ILE A 360 29.63 8.56 16.63
N ASN A 361 29.82 8.25 17.92
CA ASN A 361 29.11 8.87 19.05
C ASN A 361 27.57 8.70 18.99
N CYS A 362 27.12 7.53 18.54
CA CYS A 362 25.71 7.12 18.52
C CYS A 362 25.44 6.15 19.68
N SER A 363 24.26 6.24 20.29
CA SER A 363 23.83 5.29 21.33
C SER A 363 23.15 4.07 20.74
N ILE A 364 23.13 2.96 21.47
CA ILE A 364 22.40 1.74 21.11
C ILE A 364 21.24 1.46 22.06
N VAL A 365 20.09 1.12 21.47
CA VAL A 365 18.98 0.44 22.15
C VAL A 365 18.91 -0.99 21.61
N ALA A 366 18.91 -2.01 22.47
CA ALA A 366 18.67 -3.39 22.03
C ALA A 366 17.25 -3.81 22.36
N GLU A 367 16.51 -4.26 21.34
CA GLU A 367 15.09 -4.56 21.45
C GLU A 367 14.78 -6.03 21.65
N GLY A 368 13.53 -6.33 22.01
CA GLY A 368 13.03 -7.70 22.05
C GLY A 368 13.69 -8.58 23.12
N ILE A 369 14.12 -8.01 24.24
CA ILE A 369 14.72 -8.79 25.33
C ILE A 369 13.67 -9.64 26.04
N GLU A 370 13.82 -10.96 26.02
CA GLU A 370 12.85 -11.91 26.57
C GLU A 370 13.36 -12.65 27.82
N ASN A 371 14.68 -12.67 28.06
CA ASN A 371 15.26 -13.36 29.20
C ASN A 371 16.54 -12.72 29.79
N GLN A 372 16.92 -13.19 30.98
CA GLN A 372 18.07 -12.69 31.73
C GLN A 372 19.40 -12.95 31.00
N GLU A 373 19.52 -14.05 30.25
CA GLU A 373 20.75 -14.42 29.55
C GLU A 373 21.05 -13.49 28.36
N GLU A 374 20.02 -13.09 27.61
CA GLU A 374 20.11 -12.06 26.57
C GLU A 374 20.54 -10.72 27.16
N LEU A 375 19.86 -10.27 28.22
CA LEU A 375 20.18 -9.05 28.94
C LEU A 375 21.63 -9.02 29.44
N SER A 376 22.07 -10.13 30.04
CA SER A 376 23.44 -10.28 30.55
C SER A 376 24.48 -10.27 29.44
N THR A 377 24.13 -10.75 28.25
CA THR A 377 25.01 -10.75 27.08
C THR A 377 25.15 -9.35 26.50
N LEU A 378 24.06 -8.61 26.36
CA LEU A 378 24.06 -7.23 25.87
C LEU A 378 24.79 -6.28 26.82
N ARG A 379 24.65 -6.49 28.13
CA ARG A 379 25.45 -5.78 29.15
C ARG A 379 26.95 -6.01 28.98
N LYS A 380 27.39 -7.23 28.65
CA LYS A 380 28.82 -7.54 28.36
C LYS A 380 29.30 -6.90 27.06
N LEU A 381 28.41 -6.70 26.09
CA LEU A 381 28.71 -6.02 24.84
C LEU A 381 28.81 -4.49 24.99
N GLY A 382 28.36 -3.95 26.13
CA GLY A 382 28.36 -2.52 26.40
C GLY A 382 27.24 -1.78 25.67
N VAL A 383 26.10 -2.44 25.44
CA VAL A 383 24.87 -1.78 24.97
C VAL A 383 24.41 -0.74 26.00
N ASP A 384 23.96 0.42 25.53
CA ASP A 384 23.57 1.52 26.42
C ASP A 384 22.19 1.30 27.04
N ASN A 385 21.20 0.95 26.21
CA ASN A 385 19.80 0.84 26.61
C ASN A 385 19.16 -0.45 26.10
N VAL A 386 18.11 -0.91 26.80
CA VAL A 386 17.36 -2.12 26.45
C VAL A 386 15.85 -1.93 26.55
N GLN A 387 15.14 -2.66 25.70
CA GLN A 387 13.68 -2.74 25.67
C GLN A 387 13.25 -4.17 25.36
N GLY A 388 12.17 -4.65 25.98
CA GLY A 388 11.67 -6.00 25.73
C GLY A 388 10.70 -6.46 26.82
N TYR A 389 10.01 -7.57 26.59
CA TYR A 389 9.01 -8.07 27.53
C TYR A 389 9.59 -8.53 28.88
N PHE A 390 10.87 -8.89 28.92
CA PHE A 390 11.58 -9.14 30.18
C PHE A 390 11.79 -7.86 31.01
N ILE A 391 11.85 -6.70 30.34
CA ILE A 391 12.06 -5.38 30.93
C ILE A 391 10.71 -4.76 31.33
N GLY A 392 9.80 -4.69 30.36
CA GLY A 392 8.46 -4.15 30.53
C GLY A 392 7.66 -4.30 29.24
N ARG A 393 6.38 -4.65 29.37
CA ARG A 393 5.49 -4.77 28.21
C ARG A 393 4.95 -3.39 27.83
N PRO A 394 4.61 -3.17 26.54
CA PRO A 394 3.83 -2.00 26.14
C PRO A 394 2.53 -1.94 26.96
N ALA A 395 2.24 -0.78 27.54
CA ALA A 395 1.08 -0.59 28.41
C ALA A 395 0.44 0.78 28.18
N PRO A 396 -0.84 0.99 28.50
CA PRO A 396 -1.44 2.32 28.47
C PRO A 396 -0.73 3.25 29.46
N ILE A 397 -0.93 4.56 29.31
CA ILE A 397 -0.17 5.59 30.04
C ILE A 397 -0.24 5.40 31.57
N GLU A 398 -1.39 5.02 32.11
CA GLU A 398 -1.62 4.84 33.55
C GLU A 398 -0.73 3.76 34.17
N ASP A 399 -0.40 2.74 33.38
CA ASP A 399 0.47 1.63 33.78
C ASP A 399 1.94 1.96 33.43
N ALA A 400 2.18 2.60 32.29
CA ALA A 400 3.53 2.91 31.82
C ALA A 400 4.29 3.84 32.78
N ILE A 401 3.63 4.82 33.39
CA ILE A 401 4.27 5.76 34.33
C ILE A 401 4.76 5.08 35.62
N GLN A 402 4.30 3.86 35.93
CA GLN A 402 4.77 3.12 37.10
C GLN A 402 6.24 2.70 36.97
N TYR A 403 6.73 2.49 35.73
CA TYR A 403 8.13 2.15 35.46
C TYR A 403 9.13 3.25 35.86
N GLN A 404 8.68 4.49 36.03
CA GLN A 404 9.53 5.61 36.48
C GLN A 404 10.08 5.40 37.90
N THR A 405 9.47 4.52 38.69
CA THR A 405 9.89 4.19 40.05
C THR A 405 10.69 2.88 40.15
N ILE A 406 10.89 2.19 39.02
CA ILE A 406 11.54 0.87 38.95
C ILE A 406 13.01 1.03 38.56
N THR A 407 13.85 0.12 39.05
CA THR A 407 15.27 0.00 38.67
C THR A 407 15.51 -1.44 38.23
N LEU A 408 16.24 -1.61 37.12
CA LEU A 408 16.52 -2.90 36.47
C LEU A 408 17.43 -3.82 37.29
#